data_AF-A0A182PTC9-F1
#
_entry.id   AF-A0A182PTC9-F1
#
_cell.length_a   1.000
_cell.length_b   1.000
_cell.length_c   1.000
_cell.angle_alpha   90.00
_cell.angle_beta   90.00
_cell.angle_gamma   90.00
#
_symmetry.space_group_name_H-M   'P 1'
#
loop_
_entity.id
_entity.type
_entity.pdbx_description
1 polymer ?
#
loop_
_entity_poly.entity_id
_entity_poly.type
_entity_poly.pdbx_seq_one_letter_code
_entity_poly.pdbx_strand_id
1 'polypeptide(L)'
;MAQTYLFISPNSNLDQDITTLCNGLNTTCNLNLNVMKNRDVLFDVKFVGESFDCNQIFRYTLTEMGNCFTANSIFDQYITETVNKPEVKDEPIEKRKCKFPEEKLSSTLPYSFSQCFLYNRINLELQLCNCTIPTSPKESVNRRAITELKNLRRDPPKEPAGTADRKTLAETLHGRIRATGPITVATYMREVLLNPTAGYYSTKDNVFGTAGDFITAPEIGQIFGELVAVWCINELQKFNYDGHIQLIELGPGKGTLVHDVLRVFERFGLAKNRISVHLVEMSSNLQRIQAEKLCNGTVHRTAADQNDLHVQEGITSAGVNVRWYSDIVEVPKGFSIILANEFFDALPVHVFCKEVNEANASWKEILVDINPDRKEPSFRFIQSNKATPYSVVFEKRFNGKEQLLKDRNRIEISFETEQIAQNMARRIDEQGGFGLIIDYGHEGEKTDTLRSFKNHKLHDPLHEPGCADLTVDVDFGFLKHFLEQDEKAITLGPVNQGAFLQAMEGSTRLKNLQSSAKDESYRKILSDGYDELTSPSKMGTRFKLLSIFPSSLKKFLMNANNVVGFDCKK
;
A
#
# COMPACT_ATOMS: atom_id res chain seq x y z
N MET A 1 46.88 -17.18 22.01
CA MET A 1 46.79 -16.26 20.86
C MET A 1 45.38 -16.38 20.30
N ALA A 2 44.55 -15.36 20.49
CA ALA A 2 43.19 -15.34 19.96
C ALA A 2 43.27 -15.07 18.45
N GLN A 3 42.72 -15.97 17.63
CA GLN A 3 42.61 -15.78 16.18
C GLN A 3 41.31 -15.04 15.88
N THR A 4 41.42 -13.90 15.21
CA THR A 4 40.28 -13.07 14.79
C THR A 4 39.84 -13.51 13.40
N TYR A 5 38.57 -13.87 13.23
CA TYR A 5 37.97 -14.23 11.94
C TYR A 5 37.15 -13.06 11.39
N LEU A 6 37.28 -12.80 10.08
CA LEU A 6 36.52 -11.78 9.37
C LEU A 6 35.42 -12.48 8.54
N PHE A 7 34.16 -12.10 8.71
CA PHE A 7 33.04 -12.54 7.88
C PHE A 7 32.56 -11.38 6.99
N ILE A 8 32.55 -11.59 5.67
CA ILE A 8 32.07 -10.62 4.69
C ILE A 8 30.70 -11.09 4.16
N SER A 9 29.75 -10.17 4.05
CA SER A 9 28.41 -10.41 3.49
C SER A 9 28.47 -10.68 1.97
N PRO A 10 27.67 -11.62 1.41
CA PRO A 10 27.73 -11.97 -0.01
C PRO A 10 27.24 -10.87 -0.97
N ASN A 11 26.65 -9.78 -0.46
CA ASN A 11 25.97 -8.76 -1.29
C ASN A 11 26.82 -7.53 -1.61
N SER A 12 28.14 -7.64 -1.58
CA SER A 12 29.02 -6.54 -2.01
C SER A 12 29.44 -6.76 -3.47
N ASN A 13 28.76 -6.06 -4.39
CA ASN A 13 29.26 -5.85 -5.75
C ASN A 13 30.51 -4.95 -5.67
N LEU A 14 31.66 -5.57 -5.46
CA LEU A 14 32.97 -4.93 -5.52
C LEU A 14 33.72 -5.52 -6.71
N ASP A 15 33.82 -4.77 -7.80
CA ASP A 15 34.60 -5.10 -9.01
C ASP A 15 36.13 -4.96 -8.77
N GLN A 16 36.63 -5.25 -7.56
CA GLN A 16 38.05 -5.18 -7.23
C GLN A 16 38.53 -6.48 -6.59
N ASP A 17 39.73 -6.91 -6.99
CA ASP A 17 40.36 -8.13 -6.52
C ASP A 17 40.78 -7.99 -5.03
N ILE A 18 39.88 -8.45 -4.16
CA ILE A 18 39.99 -8.40 -2.69
C ILE A 18 41.16 -9.26 -2.17
N THR A 19 41.74 -10.16 -2.96
CA THR A 19 42.88 -11.00 -2.52
C THR A 19 44.07 -10.17 -2.02
N THR A 20 44.29 -8.98 -2.58
CA THR A 20 45.35 -8.06 -2.15
C THR A 20 45.09 -7.45 -0.77
N LEU A 21 43.83 -7.24 -0.40
CA LEU A 21 43.40 -6.67 0.89
C LEU A 21 43.41 -7.67 2.03
N CYS A 22 43.36 -8.98 1.73
CA CYS A 22 43.30 -10.06 2.72
C CYS A 22 44.64 -10.76 2.97
N ASN A 23 45.74 -10.24 2.42
CA ASN A 23 47.04 -10.91 2.51
C ASN A 23 47.58 -10.89 3.96
N GLY A 24 47.75 -12.06 4.57
CA GLY A 24 48.20 -12.24 5.96
C GLY A 24 47.09 -12.47 7.00
N LEU A 25 45.82 -12.53 6.61
CA LEU A 25 44.68 -12.85 7.49
C LEU A 25 44.12 -14.25 7.17
N ASN A 26 43.91 -15.09 8.20
CA ASN A 26 43.26 -16.40 8.03
C ASN A 26 41.74 -16.19 7.83
N THR A 27 41.33 -15.94 6.59
CA THR A 27 39.94 -15.64 6.21
C THR A 27 39.27 -16.84 5.55
N THR A 28 37.93 -16.91 5.63
CA THR A 28 37.10 -17.92 4.94
C THR A 28 36.99 -17.70 3.44
N CYS A 29 37.70 -16.73 2.86
CA CYS A 29 37.68 -16.46 1.43
C CYS A 29 38.21 -17.59 0.54
N ASN A 30 38.66 -18.72 1.12
CA ASN A 30 39.03 -19.93 0.38
C ASN A 30 38.33 -21.22 0.86
N LEU A 31 37.25 -21.13 1.63
CA LEU A 31 36.60 -22.32 2.20
C LEU A 31 35.34 -22.73 1.45
N ASN A 32 35.40 -23.91 0.82
CA ASN A 32 34.27 -24.58 0.21
C ASN A 32 33.30 -25.09 1.29
N LEU A 33 32.10 -24.52 1.35
CA LEU A 33 31.07 -24.81 2.36
C LEU A 33 30.62 -26.29 2.41
N ASN A 34 30.82 -27.06 1.34
CA ASN A 34 30.52 -28.51 1.36
C ASN A 34 31.57 -29.31 2.15
N VAL A 35 32.79 -28.79 2.32
CA VAL A 35 33.87 -29.47 3.08
C VAL A 35 33.67 -29.30 4.58
N MET A 36 33.03 -28.23 5.03
CA MET A 36 32.77 -27.98 6.45
C MET A 36 31.65 -28.83 7.07
N LYS A 37 30.76 -29.41 6.26
CA LYS A 37 29.68 -30.27 6.77
C LYS A 37 30.16 -31.59 7.39
N ASN A 38 31.40 -32.01 7.13
CA ASN A 38 31.91 -33.35 7.47
C ASN A 38 33.14 -33.34 8.41
N ARG A 39 33.37 -32.31 9.21
CA ARG A 39 34.44 -32.33 10.24
C ARG A 39 33.93 -31.94 11.62
N ASP A 40 33.96 -32.92 12.52
CA ASP A 40 33.78 -32.78 13.97
C ASP A 40 35.05 -32.20 14.62
N VAL A 41 35.32 -30.91 14.47
CA VAL A 41 36.35 -30.28 15.30
C VAL A 41 35.98 -28.83 15.59
N LEU A 42 35.39 -28.59 16.77
CA LEU A 42 35.52 -27.37 17.57
C LEU A 42 34.96 -27.68 18.96
N PHE A 43 35.84 -27.99 19.91
CA PHE A 43 35.47 -28.17 21.32
C PHE A 43 35.89 -26.92 22.11
N ASP A 44 34.94 -26.41 22.89
CA ASP A 44 35.00 -25.26 23.80
C ASP A 44 35.09 -23.85 23.20
N VAL A 45 33.94 -23.17 23.18
CA VAL A 45 33.83 -21.70 23.05
C VAL A 45 33.42 -21.13 24.39
N LYS A 46 34.24 -20.23 24.96
CA LYS A 46 33.94 -19.52 26.22
C LYS A 46 33.61 -18.07 25.94
N PHE A 47 32.54 -17.56 26.53
CA PHE A 47 32.15 -16.16 26.46
C PHE A 47 32.00 -15.61 27.89
N VAL A 48 32.80 -14.59 28.22
CA VAL A 48 32.86 -13.93 29.55
C VAL A 48 32.98 -14.92 30.73
N GLY A 49 33.83 -15.93 30.57
CA GLY A 49 34.22 -16.82 31.67
C GLY A 49 33.36 -18.07 31.90
N GLU A 50 32.19 -18.19 31.28
CA GLU A 50 31.38 -19.42 31.33
C GLU A 50 31.43 -20.21 30.01
N SER A 51 31.35 -21.55 30.09
CA SER A 51 31.37 -22.45 28.93
C SER A 51 29.96 -22.74 28.45
N PHE A 52 29.70 -22.59 27.15
CA PHE A 52 28.41 -22.87 26.54
C PHE A 52 28.50 -24.04 25.55
N ASP A 53 27.46 -24.87 25.48
CA ASP A 53 27.30 -25.93 24.48
C ASP A 53 26.93 -25.31 23.11
N CYS A 54 27.74 -25.61 22.08
CA CYS A 54 27.56 -25.13 20.71
C CYS A 54 26.17 -25.45 20.13
N ASN A 55 25.50 -26.52 20.59
CA ASN A 55 24.14 -26.85 20.13
C ASN A 55 23.08 -25.83 20.56
N GLN A 56 23.32 -25.08 21.64
CA GLN A 56 22.40 -24.01 22.09
C GLN A 56 22.60 -22.72 21.28
N ILE A 57 23.85 -22.40 20.91
CA ILE A 57 24.18 -21.20 20.12
C ILE A 57 23.65 -21.30 18.68
N PHE A 58 23.72 -22.47 18.06
CA PHE A 58 23.19 -22.67 16.71
C PHE A 58 21.66 -22.64 16.65
N ARG A 59 20.95 -23.06 17.71
CA ARG A 59 19.48 -22.90 17.79
C ARG A 59 19.05 -21.44 17.89
N TYR A 60 19.84 -20.59 18.55
CA TYR A 60 19.58 -19.15 18.66
C TYR A 60 19.83 -18.41 17.33
N THR A 61 20.90 -18.77 16.61
CA THR A 61 21.29 -18.07 15.37
C THR A 61 20.37 -18.40 14.19
N LEU A 62 19.79 -19.61 14.15
CA LEU A 62 18.80 -20.01 13.15
C LEU A 62 17.40 -19.39 13.37
N THR A 63 17.07 -19.00 14.61
CA THR A 63 15.77 -18.40 14.93
C THR A 63 15.74 -16.87 14.81
N GLU A 64 16.88 -16.18 14.99
CA GLU A 64 16.92 -14.71 14.88
C GLU A 64 17.35 -14.14 13.52
N MET A 65 18.13 -14.85 12.69
CA MET A 65 18.40 -14.37 11.32
C MET A 65 17.16 -14.35 10.42
N GLY A 66 16.12 -15.12 10.77
CA GLY A 66 14.79 -15.02 10.17
C GLY A 66 13.89 -13.93 10.75
N ASN A 67 14.27 -13.31 11.89
CA ASN A 67 13.49 -12.26 12.55
C ASN A 67 14.12 -10.86 12.42
N CYS A 68 15.41 -10.75 12.09
CA CYS A 68 16.03 -9.44 11.80
C CYS A 68 15.57 -8.83 10.47
N PHE A 69 15.04 -9.63 9.54
CA PHE A 69 14.39 -9.09 8.33
C PHE A 69 12.97 -8.57 8.60
N THR A 70 12.37 -8.98 9.72
CA THR A 70 10.97 -8.69 10.10
C THR A 70 10.85 -7.63 11.20
N ALA A 71 11.92 -7.40 11.97
CA ALA A 71 11.92 -6.48 13.13
C ALA A 71 12.13 -5.00 12.77
N ASN A 72 12.62 -4.67 11.57
CA ASN A 72 12.71 -3.27 11.11
C ASN A 72 11.35 -2.63 10.79
N SER A 73 10.26 -3.39 10.90
CA SER A 73 8.91 -2.93 10.53
C SER A 73 7.95 -2.79 11.71
N ILE A 74 8.37 -3.00 12.96
CA ILE A 74 7.40 -3.21 14.08
C ILE A 74 7.64 -2.38 15.36
N PHE A 75 8.80 -1.74 15.58
CA PHE A 75 9.01 -0.97 16.84
C PHE A 75 9.17 0.53 16.61
N ASP A 76 8.04 1.22 16.48
CA ASP A 76 7.90 2.62 16.87
C ASP A 76 6.72 2.69 17.82
N GLN A 77 6.95 2.77 19.13
CA GLN A 77 6.06 3.47 20.07
C GLN A 77 6.64 3.58 21.51
N TYR A 78 6.75 4.85 21.93
CA TYR A 78 6.76 5.47 23.27
C TYR A 78 7.83 5.13 24.33
N ILE A 79 8.64 6.13 24.71
CA ILE A 79 9.23 6.26 26.06
C ILE A 79 9.13 7.72 26.53
N THR A 80 8.56 7.91 27.72
CA THR A 80 8.36 9.19 28.43
C THR A 80 9.59 9.57 29.29
N GLU A 81 9.86 10.86 29.41
CA GLU A 81 11.06 11.44 30.05
C GLU A 81 10.96 11.51 31.60
N THR A 82 12.07 11.27 32.31
CA THR A 82 12.19 11.55 33.76
C THR A 82 13.23 12.64 34.01
N VAL A 83 12.87 13.60 34.88
CA VAL A 83 13.45 14.94 35.09
C VAL A 83 14.93 14.95 35.54
N ASN A 84 15.78 15.78 34.92
CA ASN A 84 17.14 16.09 35.39
C ASN A 84 17.14 16.86 36.73
N LYS A 85 18.17 16.64 37.55
CA LYS A 85 18.25 17.16 38.94
C LYS A 85 18.07 18.69 39.02
N PRO A 86 17.40 19.20 40.09
CA PRO A 86 17.04 20.63 40.24
C PRO A 86 18.24 21.59 40.21
N GLU A 87 19.42 21.08 40.54
CA GLU A 87 20.66 21.83 40.71
C GLU A 87 21.20 22.45 39.41
N VAL A 88 20.79 21.94 38.25
CA VAL A 88 21.32 22.36 36.94
C VAL A 88 20.28 23.16 36.12
N LYS A 89 19.17 23.56 36.75
CA LYS A 89 18.02 24.13 36.06
C LYS A 89 18.25 25.58 35.60
N ASP A 90 19.05 26.35 36.33
CA ASP A 90 19.21 27.79 36.12
C ASP A 90 20.65 28.22 35.73
N GLU A 91 21.53 27.25 35.44
CA GLU A 91 22.90 27.53 34.97
C GLU A 91 22.95 27.66 33.43
N PRO A 92 23.50 28.77 32.88
CA PRO A 92 23.66 28.95 31.43
C PRO A 92 24.47 27.80 30.84
N ILE A 93 24.00 27.25 29.71
CA ILE A 93 24.57 26.06 29.05
C ILE A 93 26.09 26.19 28.87
N GLU A 94 26.57 27.40 28.57
CA GLU A 94 27.98 27.66 28.29
C GLU A 94 28.92 27.42 29.48
N LYS A 95 28.41 27.40 30.72
CA LYS A 95 29.22 27.31 31.95
C LYS A 95 29.29 25.91 32.56
N ARG A 96 28.55 24.94 32.01
CA ARG A 96 28.55 23.56 32.50
C ARG A 96 29.82 22.84 32.03
N LYS A 97 30.73 22.49 32.94
CA LYS A 97 32.01 21.82 32.58
C LYS A 97 31.82 20.30 32.35
N CYS A 98 32.09 19.82 31.13
CA CYS A 98 32.24 18.40 30.79
C CYS A 98 33.43 17.77 31.56
N LYS A 99 33.22 16.59 32.17
CA LYS A 99 34.24 15.87 32.96
C LYS A 99 35.17 14.96 32.16
N PHE A 100 35.19 15.06 30.84
CA PHE A 100 36.06 14.26 29.96
C PHE A 100 36.61 15.16 28.84
N PRO A 101 37.87 15.63 28.92
CA PRO A 101 38.35 16.74 28.08
C PRO A 101 38.63 16.41 26.61
N GLU A 102 38.52 15.15 26.17
CA GLU A 102 38.91 14.75 24.80
C GLU A 102 37.82 13.96 24.04
N GLU A 103 36.62 13.79 24.59
CA GLU A 103 35.49 13.19 23.86
C GLU A 103 34.61 14.24 23.19
N LYS A 104 34.53 14.17 21.85
CA LYS A 104 33.42 14.75 21.07
C LYS A 104 32.69 13.63 20.35
N LEU A 105 31.54 13.24 20.89
CA LEU A 105 30.51 12.45 20.21
C LEU A 105 29.19 13.20 20.19
N SER A 106 28.60 13.20 18.99
CA SER A 106 27.42 13.93 18.56
C SER A 106 26.13 13.49 19.26
N SER A 107 25.18 14.42 19.36
CA SER A 107 23.88 14.27 19.98
C SER A 107 23.00 13.25 19.25
N THR A 108 22.57 12.25 20.02
CA THR A 108 21.45 11.30 19.84
C THR A 108 21.62 10.10 18.91
N LEU A 109 22.07 8.98 19.49
CA LEU A 109 21.54 7.64 19.19
C LEU A 109 21.35 6.86 20.52
N PRO A 110 20.12 6.44 20.87
CA PRO A 110 19.85 5.62 22.05
C PRO A 110 20.20 4.13 21.81
N TYR A 111 20.67 3.50 22.88
CA TYR A 111 21.36 2.21 22.94
C TYR A 111 20.54 1.03 22.39
N SER A 112 21.05 0.35 21.36
CA SER A 112 20.74 -1.06 21.06
C SER A 112 22.05 -1.81 20.80
N PHE A 113 22.11 -3.09 21.18
CA PHE A 113 23.31 -3.93 21.07
C PHE A 113 23.87 -3.99 19.63
N SER A 114 23.05 -3.72 18.61
CA SER A 114 23.44 -3.64 17.20
C SER A 114 24.16 -2.33 16.83
N GLN A 115 23.90 -1.21 17.52
CA GLN A 115 24.57 0.06 17.24
C GLN A 115 25.98 0.17 17.86
N CYS A 116 26.23 -0.45 19.02
CA CYS A 116 27.58 -0.49 19.59
C CYS A 116 28.53 -1.32 18.71
N PHE A 117 28.02 -2.39 18.08
CA PHE A 117 28.77 -3.17 17.10
C PHE A 117 29.03 -2.38 15.81
N LEU A 118 28.04 -1.63 15.32
CA LEU A 118 28.17 -0.75 14.16
C LEU A 118 29.17 0.39 14.42
N TYR A 119 29.13 1.00 15.60
CA TYR A 119 30.03 2.08 16.01
C TYR A 119 31.49 1.62 16.14
N ASN A 120 31.72 0.46 16.78
CA ASN A 120 33.05 -0.11 16.88
C ASN A 120 33.61 -0.58 15.54
N ARG A 121 32.76 -1.12 14.65
CA ARG A 121 33.12 -1.49 13.29
C ARG A 121 33.49 -0.26 12.44
N ILE A 122 32.71 0.83 12.51
CA ILE A 122 33.00 2.09 11.82
C ILE A 122 34.34 2.69 12.30
N ASN A 123 34.62 2.66 13.60
CA ASN A 123 35.91 3.11 14.14
C ASN A 123 37.08 2.24 13.66
N LEU A 124 36.88 0.93 13.53
CA LEU A 124 37.88 0.02 12.98
C LEU A 124 38.13 0.27 11.47
N GLU A 125 37.06 0.48 10.70
CA GLU A 125 37.13 0.75 9.25
C GLU A 125 37.79 2.13 8.96
N LEU A 126 37.54 3.15 9.79
CA LEU A 126 38.18 4.46 9.72
C LEU A 126 39.68 4.42 10.07
N GLN A 127 40.10 3.52 10.96
CA GLN A 127 41.51 3.31 11.30
C GLN A 127 42.28 2.56 10.21
N LEU A 128 41.59 1.72 9.42
CA LEU A 128 42.20 0.86 8.40
C LEU A 128 42.16 1.46 6.99
N CYS A 129 41.15 2.27 6.65
CA CYS A 129 40.95 2.83 5.32
C CYS A 129 40.72 4.35 5.41
N ASN A 130 41.69 5.12 4.94
CA ASN A 130 41.74 6.59 5.02
C ASN A 130 40.73 7.27 4.05
N CYS A 131 39.43 7.04 4.24
CA CYS A 131 38.35 7.51 3.36
C CYS A 131 37.35 8.44 4.07
N THR A 132 36.91 9.48 3.38
CA THR A 132 35.94 10.50 3.82
C THR A 132 34.52 9.94 3.98
N ILE A 133 33.82 10.35 5.03
CA ILE A 133 32.42 9.98 5.32
C ILE A 133 31.48 10.63 4.28
N PRO A 134 30.55 9.90 3.63
CA PRO A 134 29.42 10.52 2.95
C PRO A 134 28.45 11.07 4.00
N THR A 135 28.20 12.38 3.97
CA THR A 135 27.15 13.01 4.79
C THR A 135 25.79 12.40 4.47
N SER A 136 25.00 12.12 5.50
CA SER A 136 23.63 11.62 5.38
C SER A 136 22.81 12.54 4.47
N PRO A 137 22.00 12.03 3.52
CA PRO A 137 20.88 12.79 3.01
C PRO A 137 19.91 13.07 4.17
N LYS A 138 19.23 14.22 4.10
CA LYS A 138 18.03 14.50 4.91
C LYS A 138 17.05 13.35 4.74
N GLU A 139 16.53 12.87 5.87
CA GLU A 139 15.48 11.85 6.00
C GLU A 139 15.82 10.50 5.35
N SER A 140 15.44 9.41 6.00
CA SER A 140 15.60 8.05 5.47
C SER A 140 14.62 7.85 4.32
N VAL A 141 14.94 8.42 3.16
CA VAL A 141 14.16 8.23 1.96
C VAL A 141 14.61 6.90 1.36
N ASN A 142 13.68 5.94 1.28
CA ASN A 142 13.92 4.63 0.69
C ASN A 142 14.41 4.81 -0.76
N ARG A 143 15.71 4.64 -1.03
CA ARG A 143 16.32 4.91 -2.35
C ARG A 143 15.66 4.11 -3.48
N ARG A 144 15.05 2.97 -3.19
CA ARG A 144 14.27 2.18 -4.15
C ARG A 144 12.93 2.85 -4.45
N ALA A 145 12.22 3.32 -3.42
CA ALA A 145 11.03 4.16 -3.56
C ALA A 145 11.36 5.48 -4.27
N ILE A 146 12.49 6.14 -3.99
CA ILE A 146 12.94 7.33 -4.73
C ILE A 146 13.22 6.99 -6.20
N THR A 147 13.81 5.83 -6.48
CA THR A 147 14.11 5.42 -7.86
C THR A 147 12.84 5.07 -8.61
N GLU A 148 11.87 4.41 -7.98
CA GLU A 148 10.53 4.14 -8.52
C GLU A 148 9.74 5.45 -8.68
N LEU A 149 9.74 6.34 -7.69
CA LEU A 149 9.18 7.70 -7.77
C LEU A 149 9.85 8.53 -8.86
N LYS A 150 11.18 8.47 -9.01
CA LYS A 150 11.90 9.14 -10.10
C LYS A 150 11.56 8.53 -11.46
N ASN A 151 11.28 7.23 -11.53
CA ASN A 151 10.85 6.57 -12.76
C ASN A 151 9.38 6.86 -13.10
N LEU A 152 8.51 7.05 -12.11
CA LEU A 152 7.11 7.48 -12.27
C LEU A 152 6.98 8.98 -12.56
N ARG A 153 7.91 9.80 -12.04
CA ARG A 153 8.03 11.25 -12.31
C ARG A 153 8.68 11.55 -13.67
N ARG A 154 9.26 10.57 -14.35
CA ARG A 154 9.74 10.77 -15.72
C ARG A 154 8.53 10.84 -16.64
N ASP A 155 8.52 11.82 -17.53
CA ASP A 155 7.57 11.82 -18.64
C ASP A 155 7.63 10.46 -19.35
N PRO A 156 6.48 9.89 -19.76
CA PRO A 156 6.51 8.70 -20.60
C PRO A 156 7.45 9.02 -21.77
N PRO A 157 8.40 8.13 -22.10
CA PRO A 157 9.34 8.40 -23.17
C PRO A 157 8.55 8.80 -24.41
N LYS A 158 8.93 9.93 -25.04
CA LYS A 158 8.40 10.32 -26.36
C LYS A 158 8.45 9.07 -27.24
N GLU A 159 7.34 8.78 -27.93
CA GLU A 159 7.23 7.60 -28.79
C GLU A 159 8.56 7.36 -29.51
N PRO A 160 9.22 6.22 -29.30
CA PRO A 160 10.39 5.89 -30.08
C PRO A 160 9.91 5.80 -31.52
N ALA A 161 10.38 6.71 -32.37
CA ALA A 161 10.28 6.56 -33.81
C ALA A 161 11.10 5.31 -34.20
N GLY A 162 10.46 4.14 -34.21
CA GLY A 162 11.10 2.88 -34.56
C GLY A 162 10.30 1.65 -34.16
N THR A 163 9.76 0.95 -35.17
CA THR A 163 9.15 -0.38 -35.09
C THR A 163 10.23 -1.46 -34.88
N ALA A 164 10.91 -1.45 -33.74
CA ALA A 164 11.87 -2.49 -33.36
C ALA A 164 11.29 -3.38 -32.26
N ASP A 165 10.99 -4.62 -32.65
CA ASP A 165 10.73 -5.84 -31.87
C ASP A 165 10.58 -5.66 -30.34
N ARG A 166 9.46 -5.08 -29.91
CA ARG A 166 9.16 -4.86 -28.49
C ARG A 166 8.55 -6.14 -27.94
N LYS A 167 9.28 -6.83 -27.06
CA LYS A 167 8.77 -8.03 -26.37
C LYS A 167 7.43 -7.70 -25.72
N THR A 168 6.46 -8.58 -25.95
CA THR A 168 5.14 -8.50 -25.31
C THR A 168 5.25 -8.69 -23.80
N LEU A 169 4.24 -8.26 -23.05
CA LEU A 169 4.18 -8.50 -21.60
C LEU A 169 4.24 -9.99 -21.28
N ALA A 170 3.56 -10.81 -22.10
CA ALA A 170 3.58 -12.27 -21.97
C ALA A 170 5.00 -12.83 -22.12
N GLU A 171 5.77 -12.40 -23.12
CA GLU A 171 7.16 -12.83 -23.30
C GLU A 171 8.06 -12.38 -22.15
N THR A 172 7.84 -11.18 -21.62
CA THR A 172 8.60 -10.64 -20.48
C THR A 172 8.31 -11.44 -19.20
N LEU A 173 7.04 -11.68 -18.89
CA LEU A 173 6.62 -12.50 -17.75
C LEU A 173 7.14 -13.93 -17.87
N HIS A 174 7.03 -14.53 -19.05
CA HIS A 174 7.53 -15.86 -19.32
C HIS A 174 9.07 -15.93 -19.17
N GLY A 175 9.81 -14.94 -19.67
CA GLY A 175 11.26 -14.83 -19.46
C GLY A 175 11.63 -14.72 -17.97
N ARG A 176 10.87 -13.92 -17.20
CA ARG A 176 11.05 -13.79 -15.75
C ARG A 176 10.83 -15.11 -15.03
N ILE A 177 9.71 -15.79 -15.29
CA ILE A 177 9.39 -17.09 -14.65
C ILE A 177 10.44 -18.14 -15.00
N ARG A 178 10.95 -18.18 -16.25
CA ARG A 178 12.07 -19.08 -16.60
C ARG A 178 13.34 -18.80 -15.78
N ALA A 179 13.61 -17.54 -15.47
CA ALA A 179 14.83 -17.15 -14.76
C ALA A 179 14.71 -17.30 -13.23
N THR A 180 13.55 -17.00 -12.65
CA THR A 180 13.36 -16.93 -11.19
C THR A 180 12.50 -18.05 -10.62
N GLY A 181 11.88 -18.86 -11.48
CA GLY A 181 10.81 -19.77 -11.10
C GLY A 181 9.45 -19.07 -11.00
N PRO A 182 8.41 -19.80 -10.54
CA PRO A 182 7.05 -19.30 -10.42
C PRO A 182 6.95 -18.01 -9.59
N ILE A 183 6.07 -17.09 -10.01
CA ILE A 183 5.85 -15.80 -9.34
C ILE A 183 4.54 -15.80 -8.57
N THR A 184 4.39 -14.94 -7.56
CA THR A 184 3.13 -14.83 -6.82
C THR A 184 2.01 -14.27 -7.71
N VAL A 185 0.75 -14.59 -7.40
CA VAL A 185 -0.42 -13.97 -8.05
C VAL A 185 -0.34 -12.44 -7.94
N ALA A 186 0.06 -11.90 -6.79
CA ALA A 186 0.26 -10.47 -6.59
C ALA A 186 1.31 -9.88 -7.54
N THR A 187 2.43 -10.58 -7.77
CA THR A 187 3.46 -10.12 -8.71
C THR A 187 2.91 -10.08 -10.13
N TYR A 188 2.19 -11.14 -10.53
CA TYR A 188 1.55 -11.21 -11.84
C TYR A 188 0.53 -10.08 -12.03
N MET A 189 -0.37 -9.89 -11.07
CA MET A 189 -1.42 -8.86 -11.11
C MET A 189 -0.81 -7.44 -11.21
N ARG A 190 0.24 -7.15 -10.43
CA ARG A 190 0.93 -5.85 -10.50
C ARG A 190 1.55 -5.58 -11.88
N GLU A 191 2.19 -6.58 -12.48
CA GLU A 191 2.76 -6.43 -13.83
C GLU A 191 1.67 -6.26 -14.88
N VAL A 192 0.58 -7.03 -14.81
CA VAL A 192 -0.54 -6.92 -15.74
C VAL A 192 -1.23 -5.56 -15.66
N LEU A 193 -1.40 -5.01 -14.46
CA LEU A 193 -2.13 -3.76 -14.27
C LEU A 193 -1.25 -2.51 -14.46
N LEU A 194 -0.02 -2.52 -13.92
CA LEU A 194 0.79 -1.31 -13.72
C LEU A 194 2.14 -1.33 -14.42
N ASN A 195 2.47 -2.33 -15.25
CA ASN A 195 3.72 -2.30 -16.01
C ASN A 195 3.77 -1.02 -16.88
N PRO A 196 4.81 -0.17 -16.77
CA PRO A 196 4.84 1.12 -17.46
C PRO A 196 4.76 1.04 -18.99
N THR A 197 5.11 -0.11 -19.57
CA THR A 197 5.23 -0.28 -21.03
C THR A 197 4.12 -1.11 -21.66
N ALA A 198 3.38 -1.89 -20.86
CA ALA A 198 2.36 -2.81 -21.36
C ALA A 198 1.23 -3.11 -20.36
N GLY A 199 1.25 -2.47 -19.19
CA GLY A 199 0.25 -2.66 -18.14
C GLY A 199 -1.06 -2.00 -18.51
N TYR A 200 -2.15 -2.63 -18.10
CA TYR A 200 -3.52 -2.27 -18.43
C TYR A 200 -3.83 -0.78 -18.19
N TYR A 201 -3.55 -0.26 -16.99
CA TYR A 201 -3.80 1.14 -16.64
C TYR A 201 -2.74 2.11 -17.17
N SER A 202 -1.58 1.60 -17.61
CA SER A 202 -0.45 2.41 -18.06
C SER A 202 -0.50 2.74 -19.56
N THR A 203 -1.03 1.82 -20.38
CA THR A 203 -0.95 1.94 -21.85
C THR A 203 -2.29 2.04 -22.57
N LYS A 204 -3.42 1.76 -21.91
CA LYS A 204 -4.73 1.90 -22.55
C LYS A 204 -5.28 3.31 -22.34
N ASP A 205 -5.68 3.95 -23.44
CA ASP A 205 -6.31 5.28 -23.41
C ASP A 205 -7.77 5.24 -22.94
N ASN A 206 -8.47 4.11 -23.16
CA ASN A 206 -9.90 3.94 -22.86
C ASN A 206 -10.14 2.80 -21.86
N VAL A 207 -9.75 2.99 -20.60
CA VAL A 207 -9.90 1.96 -19.57
C VAL A 207 -11.31 1.94 -18.97
N PHE A 208 -11.91 3.11 -18.72
CA PHE A 208 -13.19 3.22 -18.01
C PHE A 208 -14.32 3.77 -18.91
N GLY A 209 -15.57 3.39 -18.61
CA GLY A 209 -16.80 3.91 -19.25
C GLY A 209 -17.34 3.03 -20.38
N THR A 210 -18.30 3.53 -21.16
CA THR A 210 -19.04 2.75 -22.20
C THR A 210 -18.17 2.22 -23.35
N ALA A 211 -16.96 2.75 -23.51
CA ALA A 211 -15.96 2.29 -24.46
C ALA A 211 -14.76 1.59 -23.79
N GLY A 212 -14.76 1.47 -22.46
CA GLY A 212 -13.75 0.75 -21.66
C GLY A 212 -14.22 -0.65 -21.27
N ASP A 213 -13.40 -1.40 -20.52
CA ASP A 213 -13.76 -2.77 -20.14
C ASP A 213 -14.75 -2.80 -18.94
N PHE A 214 -14.77 -1.73 -18.12
CA PHE A 214 -15.66 -1.58 -16.96
C PHE A 214 -16.33 -0.19 -16.89
N ILE A 215 -17.54 -0.14 -16.34
CA ILE A 215 -18.26 1.10 -16.04
C ILE A 215 -18.40 1.21 -14.52
N THR A 216 -17.71 2.18 -13.92
CA THR A 216 -17.68 2.41 -12.47
C THR A 216 -18.92 3.16 -12.00
N ALA A 217 -19.24 3.11 -10.70
CA ALA A 217 -20.43 3.76 -10.14
C ALA A 217 -20.53 5.28 -10.45
N PRO A 218 -19.44 6.07 -10.39
CA PRO A 218 -19.48 7.48 -10.77
C PRO A 218 -19.80 7.72 -12.26
N GLU A 219 -19.45 6.78 -13.15
CA GLU A 219 -19.68 6.90 -14.60
C GLU A 219 -21.12 6.54 -15.00
N ILE A 220 -21.84 5.77 -14.16
CA ILE A 220 -23.22 5.34 -14.42
C ILE A 220 -24.21 6.50 -14.23
N GLY A 221 -23.97 7.36 -13.23
CA GLY A 221 -24.85 8.50 -13.01
C GLY A 221 -24.36 9.44 -11.92
N GLN A 222 -24.48 10.74 -12.20
CA GLN A 222 -24.10 11.83 -11.29
C GLN A 222 -24.75 11.75 -9.90
N ILE A 223 -25.87 11.04 -9.75
CA ILE A 223 -26.54 10.84 -8.45
C ILE A 223 -25.58 10.18 -7.45
N PHE A 224 -24.74 9.25 -7.90
CA PHE A 224 -23.79 8.57 -7.03
C PHE A 224 -22.82 9.56 -6.36
N GLY A 225 -22.09 10.34 -7.18
CA GLY A 225 -21.13 11.33 -6.66
C GLY A 225 -21.80 12.42 -5.83
N GLU A 226 -23.01 12.85 -6.22
CA GLU A 226 -23.77 13.82 -5.45
C GLU A 226 -24.17 13.32 -4.05
N LEU A 227 -24.60 12.07 -3.93
CA LEU A 227 -24.95 11.49 -2.63
C LEU A 227 -23.73 11.24 -1.75
N VAL A 228 -22.61 10.79 -2.33
CA VAL A 228 -21.34 10.68 -1.61
C VAL A 228 -20.91 12.06 -1.06
N ALA A 229 -21.07 13.12 -1.84
CA ALA A 229 -20.77 14.48 -1.41
C ALA A 229 -21.67 14.95 -0.26
N VAL A 230 -22.98 14.68 -0.35
CA VAL A 230 -23.94 14.99 0.72
C VAL A 230 -23.59 14.22 2.00
N TRP A 231 -23.20 12.96 1.89
CA TRP A 231 -22.69 12.17 3.02
C TRP A 231 -21.46 12.84 3.64
N CYS A 232 -20.47 13.23 2.83
CA CYS A 232 -19.27 13.91 3.33
C CYS A 232 -19.60 15.21 4.08
N ILE A 233 -20.51 16.03 3.56
CA ILE A 233 -20.93 17.28 4.22
C ILE A 233 -21.62 16.98 5.55
N ASN A 234 -22.52 16.00 5.58
CA ASN A 234 -23.22 15.60 6.79
C ASN A 234 -22.28 15.11 7.89
N GLU A 235 -21.31 14.26 7.54
CA GLU A 235 -20.33 13.77 8.51
C GLU A 235 -19.39 14.90 8.95
N LEU A 236 -18.90 15.74 8.03
CA LEU A 236 -18.05 16.88 8.36
C LEU A 236 -18.70 17.84 9.36
N GLN A 237 -20.01 18.10 9.25
CA GLN A 237 -20.74 18.96 10.19
C GLN A 237 -20.68 18.44 11.63
N LYS A 238 -20.59 17.13 11.84
CA LYS A 238 -20.51 16.51 13.18
C LYS A 238 -19.15 16.73 13.85
N PHE A 239 -18.10 16.94 13.07
CA PHE A 239 -16.77 17.27 13.59
C PHE A 239 -16.69 18.73 14.07
N ASN A 240 -17.63 19.59 13.68
CA ASN A 240 -17.61 21.03 13.93
C ASN A 240 -16.23 21.67 13.63
N TYR A 241 -15.59 21.21 12.56
CA TYR A 241 -14.24 21.58 12.18
C TYR A 241 -14.23 22.80 11.23
N ASP A 242 -13.55 23.87 11.64
CA ASP A 242 -13.44 25.15 10.93
C ASP A 242 -12.11 25.34 10.18
N GLY A 243 -11.16 24.43 10.38
CA GLY A 243 -9.86 24.46 9.71
C GLY A 243 -9.89 24.05 8.23
N HIS A 244 -8.69 23.83 7.68
CA HIS A 244 -8.47 23.40 6.30
C HIS A 244 -8.73 21.90 6.13
N ILE A 245 -9.41 21.53 5.04
CA ILE A 245 -9.90 20.18 4.75
C ILE A 245 -9.16 19.64 3.52
N GLN A 246 -8.59 18.45 3.65
CA GLN A 246 -8.02 17.71 2.53
C GLN A 246 -9.05 16.69 2.03
N LEU A 247 -9.50 16.82 0.78
CA LEU A 247 -10.26 15.78 0.10
C LEU A 247 -9.26 14.86 -0.60
N ILE A 248 -9.08 13.66 -0.07
CA ILE A 248 -8.16 12.64 -0.58
C ILE A 248 -8.98 11.60 -1.34
N GLU A 249 -8.66 11.33 -2.61
CA GLU A 249 -9.25 10.22 -3.37
C GLU A 249 -8.15 9.24 -3.77
N LEU A 250 -8.33 7.97 -3.40
CA LEU A 250 -7.46 6.86 -3.78
C LEU A 250 -7.97 6.24 -5.08
N GLY A 251 -7.13 6.21 -6.12
CA GLY A 251 -7.50 5.68 -7.44
C GLY A 251 -8.72 6.39 -8.05
N PRO A 252 -8.66 7.70 -8.34
CA PRO A 252 -9.82 8.48 -8.77
C PRO A 252 -10.34 8.12 -10.19
N GLY A 253 -9.70 7.19 -10.89
CA GLY A 253 -10.07 6.79 -12.26
C GLY A 253 -10.02 7.99 -13.21
N LYS A 254 -11.16 8.39 -13.77
CA LYS A 254 -11.28 9.59 -14.61
C LYS A 254 -11.43 10.91 -13.84
N GLY A 255 -11.46 10.87 -12.50
CA GLY A 255 -11.72 12.03 -11.64
C GLY A 255 -13.20 12.44 -11.58
N THR A 256 -14.12 11.56 -11.95
CA THR A 256 -15.57 11.85 -12.02
C THR A 256 -16.19 12.02 -10.65
N LEU A 257 -15.82 11.16 -9.69
CA LEU A 257 -16.34 11.24 -8.32
C LEU A 257 -15.92 12.54 -7.65
N VAL A 258 -14.62 12.86 -7.56
CA VAL A 258 -14.17 14.15 -7.02
C VAL A 258 -14.77 15.35 -7.74
N HIS A 259 -14.94 15.29 -9.07
CA HIS A 259 -15.58 16.38 -9.81
C HIS A 259 -17.02 16.63 -9.32
N ASP A 260 -17.83 15.58 -9.16
CA ASP A 260 -19.18 15.70 -8.63
C ASP A 260 -19.21 16.14 -7.16
N VAL A 261 -18.27 15.64 -6.35
CA VAL A 261 -18.13 16.04 -4.94
C VAL A 261 -17.83 17.52 -4.80
N LEU A 262 -16.87 18.04 -5.56
CA LEU A 262 -16.52 19.47 -5.55
C LEU A 262 -17.69 20.35 -5.99
N ARG A 263 -18.43 19.93 -7.04
CA ARG A 263 -19.62 20.64 -7.52
C ARG A 263 -20.71 20.74 -6.46
N VAL A 264 -20.88 19.71 -5.63
CA VAL A 264 -21.83 19.77 -4.51
C VAL A 264 -21.27 20.59 -3.35
N PHE A 265 -19.99 20.45 -3.00
CA PHE A 265 -19.36 21.23 -1.94
C PHE A 265 -19.50 22.74 -2.17
N GLU A 266 -19.33 23.19 -3.42
CA GLU A 266 -19.55 24.59 -3.82
C GLU A 266 -20.98 25.05 -3.53
N ARG A 267 -22.00 24.23 -3.84
CA ARG A 267 -23.41 24.55 -3.59
C ARG A 267 -23.77 24.65 -2.12
N PHE A 268 -23.06 23.91 -1.26
CA PHE A 268 -23.22 23.98 0.19
C PHE A 268 -22.33 25.06 0.84
N GLY A 269 -21.64 25.88 0.04
CA GLY A 269 -20.89 27.03 0.52
C GLY A 269 -19.57 26.67 1.22
N LEU A 270 -19.02 25.46 1.00
CA LEU A 270 -17.67 25.18 1.47
C LEU A 270 -16.69 26.05 0.68
N ALA A 271 -16.05 26.98 1.40
CA ALA A 271 -15.17 27.96 0.79
C ALA A 271 -13.98 27.28 0.11
N LYS A 272 -13.70 27.68 -1.14
CA LYS A 272 -12.61 27.11 -1.95
C LYS A 272 -11.23 27.17 -1.29
N ASN A 273 -10.99 28.17 -0.43
CA ASN A 273 -9.75 28.32 0.33
C ASN A 273 -9.66 27.39 1.55
N ARG A 274 -10.76 26.72 1.93
CA ARG A 274 -10.80 25.72 3.00
C ARG A 274 -10.61 24.30 2.49
N ILE A 275 -10.59 24.06 1.18
CA ILE A 275 -10.47 22.72 0.60
C ILE A 275 -9.22 22.64 -0.27
N SER A 276 -8.48 21.53 -0.14
CA SER A 276 -7.52 21.09 -1.16
C SER A 276 -7.82 19.65 -1.57
N VAL A 277 -7.61 19.34 -2.84
CA VAL A 277 -7.80 18.00 -3.40
C VAL A 277 -6.45 17.31 -3.54
N HIS A 278 -6.39 16.07 -3.09
CA HIS A 278 -5.20 15.23 -3.12
C HIS A 278 -5.56 13.90 -3.76
N LEU A 279 -5.05 13.65 -4.96
CA LEU A 279 -5.35 12.47 -5.76
C LEU A 279 -4.18 11.50 -5.66
N VAL A 280 -4.42 10.27 -5.19
CA VAL A 280 -3.39 9.22 -5.14
C VAL A 280 -3.56 8.34 -6.36
N GLU A 281 -2.67 8.51 -7.35
CA GLU A 281 -2.77 7.91 -8.68
C GLU A 281 -1.38 7.58 -9.23
N MET A 282 -1.18 6.34 -9.68
CA MET A 282 0.08 5.86 -10.22
C MET A 282 0.16 5.95 -11.75
N SER A 283 -0.97 5.88 -12.44
CA SER A 283 -1.02 5.93 -13.90
C SER A 283 -0.85 7.37 -14.40
N SER A 284 0.24 7.61 -15.12
CA SER A 284 0.46 8.89 -15.80
C SER A 284 -0.63 9.24 -16.82
N ASN A 285 -1.26 8.23 -17.44
CA ASN A 285 -2.37 8.45 -18.36
C ASN A 285 -3.63 8.91 -17.63
N LEU A 286 -3.99 8.26 -16.51
CA LEU A 286 -5.14 8.67 -15.70
C LEU A 286 -4.91 10.05 -15.06
N GLN A 287 -3.69 10.33 -14.59
CA GLN A 287 -3.30 11.67 -14.11
C GLN A 287 -3.56 12.76 -15.16
N ARG A 288 -3.29 12.49 -16.45
CA ARG A 288 -3.58 13.42 -17.56
C ARG A 288 -5.08 13.61 -17.76
N ILE A 289 -5.85 12.52 -17.81
CA ILE A 289 -7.32 12.57 -17.96
C ILE A 289 -7.96 13.35 -16.80
N GLN A 290 -7.50 13.12 -15.57
CA GLN A 290 -7.94 13.84 -14.38
C GLN A 290 -7.59 15.33 -14.46
N ALA A 291 -6.38 15.67 -14.92
CA ALA A 291 -5.96 17.06 -15.13
C ALA A 291 -6.80 17.77 -16.21
N GLU A 292 -7.14 17.10 -17.31
CA GLU A 292 -8.04 17.60 -18.34
C GLU A 292 -9.42 17.91 -17.74
N LYS A 293 -9.97 16.98 -16.95
CA LYS A 293 -11.31 17.11 -16.35
C LYS A 293 -11.39 18.16 -15.24
N LEU A 294 -10.39 18.20 -14.36
CA LEU A 294 -10.43 19.02 -13.14
C LEU A 294 -9.77 20.38 -13.32
N CYS A 295 -8.75 20.49 -14.17
CA CYS A 295 -7.89 21.67 -14.29
C CYS A 295 -7.78 22.18 -15.74
N ASN A 296 -8.69 21.77 -16.63
CA ASN A 296 -8.66 22.11 -18.07
C ASN A 296 -7.30 21.80 -18.73
N GLY A 297 -6.61 20.76 -18.26
CA GLY A 297 -5.29 20.33 -18.76
C GLY A 297 -4.12 21.24 -18.32
N THR A 298 -4.39 22.29 -17.54
CA THR A 298 -3.36 23.23 -17.09
C THR A 298 -2.81 22.78 -15.74
N VAL A 299 -1.74 21.99 -15.79
CA VAL A 299 -1.02 21.49 -14.60
C VAL A 299 0.46 21.78 -14.67
N HIS A 300 1.07 21.97 -13.51
CA HIS A 300 2.51 22.08 -13.35
C HIS A 300 3.07 20.73 -12.84
N ARG A 301 3.98 20.12 -13.59
CA ARG A 301 4.68 18.91 -13.15
C ARG A 301 5.85 19.27 -12.25
N THR A 302 5.96 18.56 -11.13
CA THR A 302 7.06 18.72 -10.18
C THR A 302 8.35 18.19 -10.78
N ALA A 303 9.40 18.99 -10.78
CA ALA A 303 10.69 18.57 -11.31
C ALA A 303 11.33 17.49 -10.42
N ALA A 304 12.11 16.58 -11.02
CA ALA A 304 12.70 15.44 -10.31
C ALA A 304 13.75 15.81 -9.24
N ASP A 305 14.23 17.05 -9.26
CA ASP A 305 15.18 17.66 -8.33
C ASP A 305 14.52 18.47 -7.20
N GLN A 306 13.20 18.68 -7.26
CA GLN A 306 12.45 19.36 -6.21
C GLN A 306 12.12 18.39 -5.05
N ASN A 307 12.13 18.93 -3.82
CA ASN A 307 11.77 18.20 -2.61
C ASN A 307 10.26 17.95 -2.45
N ASP A 308 9.45 18.50 -3.35
CA ASP A 308 8.01 18.30 -3.31
C ASP A 308 7.66 16.83 -3.59
N LEU A 309 6.75 16.30 -2.77
CA LEU A 309 6.33 14.90 -2.86
C LEU A 309 5.26 14.69 -3.94
N HIS A 310 4.45 15.71 -4.24
CA HIS A 310 3.45 15.63 -5.29
C HIS A 310 4.10 15.51 -6.68
N VAL A 311 3.49 14.73 -7.57
CA VAL A 311 3.93 14.50 -8.95
C VAL A 311 3.59 15.69 -9.85
N GLN A 312 2.41 16.26 -9.65
CA GLN A 312 1.93 17.44 -10.36
C GLN A 312 0.89 18.19 -9.51
N GLU A 313 0.67 19.46 -9.84
CA GLU A 313 -0.35 20.28 -9.23
C GLU A 313 -1.10 21.14 -10.26
N GLY A 314 -2.33 21.52 -9.91
CA GLY A 314 -3.21 22.31 -10.75
C GLY A 314 -4.27 23.04 -9.92
N ILE A 315 -5.08 23.84 -10.61
CA ILE A 315 -6.16 24.60 -9.99
C ILE A 315 -7.43 24.36 -10.79
N THR A 316 -8.53 24.05 -10.10
CA THR A 316 -9.83 23.88 -10.76
C THR A 316 -10.40 25.19 -11.27
N SER A 317 -11.40 25.12 -12.15
CA SER A 317 -12.15 26.32 -12.59
C SER A 317 -12.78 27.09 -11.41
N ALA A 318 -13.13 26.40 -10.33
CA ALA A 318 -13.64 27.00 -9.09
C ALA A 318 -12.53 27.58 -8.19
N GLY A 319 -11.25 27.40 -8.54
CA GLY A 319 -10.10 27.91 -7.78
C GLY A 319 -9.66 27.02 -6.61
N VAL A 320 -9.95 25.70 -6.66
CA VAL A 320 -9.51 24.72 -5.66
C VAL A 320 -8.17 24.12 -6.10
N ASN A 321 -7.21 24.03 -5.19
CA ASN A 321 -5.91 23.40 -5.48
C ASN A 321 -6.05 21.88 -5.58
N VAL A 322 -5.46 21.29 -6.61
CA VAL A 322 -5.41 19.84 -6.85
C VAL A 322 -3.96 19.40 -6.91
N ARG A 323 -3.59 18.36 -6.17
CA ARG A 323 -2.24 17.76 -6.20
C ARG A 323 -2.33 16.26 -6.37
N TRP A 324 -1.40 15.69 -7.14
CA TRP A 324 -1.31 14.26 -7.39
C TRP A 324 -0.13 13.64 -6.65
N TYR A 325 -0.32 12.47 -6.08
CA TYR A 325 0.67 11.72 -5.30
C TYR A 325 0.70 10.27 -5.78
N SER A 326 1.81 9.58 -5.52
CA SER A 326 1.94 8.16 -5.80
C SER A 326 1.48 7.30 -4.62
N ASP A 327 1.64 7.81 -3.40
CA ASP A 327 1.21 7.12 -2.18
C ASP A 327 0.48 8.07 -1.22
N ILE A 328 -0.47 7.54 -0.45
CA ILE A 328 -1.19 8.29 0.58
C ILE A 328 -0.25 8.86 1.65
N VAL A 329 0.89 8.21 1.95
CA VAL A 329 1.86 8.70 2.93
C VAL A 329 2.56 9.99 2.50
N GLU A 330 2.56 10.29 1.20
CA GLU A 330 3.16 11.49 0.62
C GLU A 330 2.24 12.71 0.73
N VAL A 331 0.95 12.49 0.97
CA VAL A 331 -0.01 13.56 1.16
C VAL A 331 0.37 14.33 2.44
N PRO A 332 0.42 15.69 2.42
CA PRO A 332 0.72 16.49 3.60
C PRO A 332 -0.23 16.20 4.77
N LYS A 333 0.25 16.20 6.01
CA LYS A 333 -0.59 15.98 7.20
C LYS A 333 -1.70 17.03 7.31
N GLY A 334 -2.90 16.61 7.72
CA GLY A 334 -4.04 17.51 7.94
C GLY A 334 -5.38 16.76 8.02
N PHE A 335 -6.42 17.48 8.44
CA PHE A 335 -7.77 16.91 8.53
C PHE A 335 -8.23 16.42 7.16
N SER A 336 -8.62 15.15 7.08
CA SER A 336 -8.82 14.47 5.80
C SER A 336 -10.21 13.86 5.64
N ILE A 337 -10.84 14.08 4.49
CA ILE A 337 -11.95 13.26 3.99
C ILE A 337 -11.34 12.31 2.96
N ILE A 338 -11.33 11.01 3.24
CA ILE A 338 -10.70 10.01 2.38
C ILE A 338 -11.76 9.20 1.64
N LEU A 339 -11.73 9.21 0.31
CA LEU A 339 -12.61 8.43 -0.55
C LEU A 339 -11.78 7.35 -1.28
N ALA A 340 -12.31 6.14 -1.34
CA ALA A 340 -11.74 5.05 -2.13
C ALA A 340 -12.89 4.28 -2.80
N ASN A 341 -13.16 4.57 -4.07
CA ASN A 341 -14.20 3.90 -4.85
C ASN A 341 -13.55 2.99 -5.88
N GLU A 342 -13.80 1.68 -5.83
CA GLU A 342 -13.25 0.69 -6.77
C GLU A 342 -11.72 0.81 -6.84
N PHE A 343 -11.11 0.84 -5.65
CA PHE A 343 -9.67 1.00 -5.49
C PHE A 343 -9.02 -0.28 -4.95
N PHE A 344 -9.69 -0.94 -4.00
CA PHE A 344 -9.09 -2.07 -3.29
C PHE A 344 -9.21 -3.38 -4.07
N ASP A 345 -10.18 -3.49 -4.99
CA ASP A 345 -10.36 -4.64 -5.89
C ASP A 345 -9.21 -4.79 -6.90
N ALA A 346 -8.62 -3.67 -7.31
CA ALA A 346 -7.49 -3.61 -8.22
C ALA A 346 -6.12 -3.85 -7.54
N LEU A 347 -6.09 -3.98 -6.20
CA LEU A 347 -4.82 -4.17 -5.49
C LEU A 347 -4.31 -5.63 -5.59
N PRO A 348 -3.00 -5.84 -5.84
CA PRO A 348 -2.39 -7.15 -5.95
C PRO A 348 -2.64 -8.11 -4.77
N VAL A 349 -3.28 -9.25 -5.06
CA VAL A 349 -3.58 -10.26 -4.04
C VAL A 349 -2.63 -11.46 -4.03
N HIS A 350 -2.35 -11.95 -2.84
CA HIS A 350 -1.82 -13.29 -2.60
C HIS A 350 -2.99 -14.24 -2.40
N VAL A 351 -2.84 -15.47 -2.91
CA VAL A 351 -3.86 -16.50 -2.77
C VAL A 351 -3.27 -17.66 -2.00
N PHE A 352 -3.87 -18.02 -0.88
CA PHE A 352 -3.43 -19.09 0.00
C PHE A 352 -4.47 -20.20 0.07
N CYS A 353 -4.03 -21.46 -0.02
CA CYS A 353 -4.85 -22.64 0.17
C CYS A 353 -4.42 -23.37 1.44
N LYS A 354 -5.41 -23.78 2.23
CA LYS A 354 -5.20 -24.54 3.47
C LYS A 354 -4.95 -26.00 3.12
N GLU A 355 -3.79 -26.50 3.53
CA GLU A 355 -3.44 -27.91 3.45
C GLU A 355 -3.50 -28.50 4.87
N VAL A 356 -4.35 -29.51 5.05
CA VAL A 356 -4.53 -30.19 6.34
C VAL A 356 -3.71 -31.49 6.31
N ASN A 357 -2.68 -31.57 7.13
CA ASN A 357 -1.93 -32.80 7.37
C ASN A 357 -2.29 -33.36 8.76
N GLU A 358 -2.05 -34.66 8.97
CA GLU A 358 -2.43 -35.43 10.17
C GLU A 358 -2.01 -34.80 11.52
N ALA A 359 -0.99 -33.92 11.51
CA ALA A 359 -0.48 -33.25 12.69
C ALA A 359 -0.72 -31.72 12.75
N ASN A 360 -0.90 -31.02 11.63
CA ASN A 360 -1.06 -29.55 11.56
C ASN A 360 -1.68 -29.10 10.23
N ALA A 361 -2.42 -27.98 10.25
CA ALA A 361 -2.80 -27.27 9.03
C ALA A 361 -1.71 -26.24 8.66
N SER A 362 -1.36 -26.15 7.38
CA SER A 362 -0.44 -25.13 6.85
C SER A 362 -1.05 -24.42 5.65
N TRP A 363 -0.66 -23.18 5.41
CA TRP A 363 -1.11 -22.40 4.27
C TRP A 363 -0.07 -22.45 3.15
N LYS A 364 -0.49 -22.91 1.97
CA LYS A 364 0.32 -22.94 0.76
C LYS A 364 -0.09 -21.81 -0.16
N GLU A 365 0.88 -21.07 -0.70
CA GLU A 365 0.61 -20.01 -1.66
C GLU A 365 0.34 -20.58 -3.05
N ILE A 366 -0.60 -19.99 -3.78
CA ILE A 366 -0.82 -20.19 -5.21
C ILE A 366 0.07 -19.22 -5.97
N LEU A 367 0.77 -19.75 -6.97
CA LEU A 367 1.74 -19.05 -7.81
C LEU A 367 1.31 -19.16 -9.28
N VAL A 368 1.84 -18.26 -10.11
CA VAL A 368 1.73 -18.28 -11.56
C VAL A 368 3.02 -18.86 -12.14
N ASP A 369 2.89 -19.92 -12.91
CA ASP A 369 3.99 -20.61 -13.59
C ASP A 369 3.72 -20.74 -15.09
N ILE A 370 4.74 -21.11 -15.85
CA ILE A 370 4.63 -21.39 -17.28
C ILE A 370 3.86 -22.69 -17.49
N ASN A 371 3.00 -22.70 -18.50
CA ASN A 371 2.40 -23.92 -19.01
C ASN A 371 3.42 -24.67 -19.89
N PRO A 372 3.94 -25.84 -19.46
CA PRO A 372 5.00 -26.55 -20.19
C PRO A 372 4.52 -27.13 -21.53
N ASP A 373 3.21 -27.31 -21.69
CA ASP A 373 2.62 -27.99 -22.85
C ASP A 373 2.44 -27.07 -24.07
N ARG A 374 2.76 -25.78 -23.94
CA ARG A 374 2.59 -24.75 -24.97
C ARG A 374 3.95 -24.22 -25.41
N LYS A 375 4.15 -24.07 -26.72
CA LYS A 375 5.36 -23.44 -27.29
C LYS A 375 5.36 -21.93 -27.13
N GLU A 376 4.18 -21.32 -27.15
CA GLU A 376 3.97 -19.90 -26.96
C GLU A 376 3.83 -19.57 -25.45
N PRO A 377 4.16 -18.33 -25.03
CA PRO A 377 3.97 -17.89 -23.65
C PRO A 377 2.53 -18.14 -23.17
N SER A 378 2.39 -19.05 -22.23
CA SER A 378 1.12 -19.42 -21.60
C SER A 378 1.39 -19.71 -20.12
N PHE A 379 0.42 -19.36 -19.27
CA PHE A 379 0.57 -19.44 -17.82
C PHE A 379 -0.48 -20.36 -17.20
N ARG A 380 -0.19 -20.86 -16.01
CA ARG A 380 -1.10 -21.66 -15.18
C ARG A 380 -0.93 -21.31 -13.70
N PHE A 381 -1.99 -21.49 -12.92
CA PHE A 381 -1.87 -21.48 -11.47
C PHE A 381 -1.28 -22.80 -10.97
N ILE A 382 -0.34 -22.72 -10.04
CA ILE A 382 0.23 -23.87 -9.33
C ILE A 382 0.21 -23.61 -7.83
N GLN A 383 0.16 -24.67 -7.03
CA GLN A 383 0.36 -24.55 -5.59
C GLN A 383 1.85 -24.68 -5.26
N SER A 384 2.35 -23.84 -4.35
CA SER A 384 3.70 -23.95 -3.82
C SER A 384 3.91 -25.29 -3.10
N ASN A 385 5.05 -25.93 -3.35
CA ASN A 385 5.43 -27.17 -2.68
C ASN A 385 5.94 -26.93 -1.24
N LYS A 386 6.57 -25.77 -1.01
CA LYS A 386 7.15 -25.34 0.26
C LYS A 386 6.49 -24.06 0.73
N ALA A 387 6.63 -23.76 2.01
CA ALA A 387 6.25 -22.46 2.54
C ALA A 387 7.02 -21.36 1.80
N THR A 388 6.29 -20.36 1.32
CA THR A 388 6.86 -19.17 0.69
C THR A 388 7.08 -18.10 1.76
N PRO A 389 7.88 -17.06 1.50
CA PRO A 389 8.02 -15.94 2.44
C PRO A 389 6.66 -15.35 2.84
N TYR A 390 5.74 -15.20 1.87
CA TYR A 390 4.41 -14.67 2.12
C TYR A 390 3.50 -15.64 2.86
N SER A 391 3.61 -16.95 2.64
CA SER A 391 2.82 -17.92 3.42
C SER A 391 3.26 -17.97 4.89
N VAL A 392 4.56 -17.83 5.16
CA VAL A 392 5.10 -17.72 6.54
C VAL A 392 4.63 -16.42 7.20
N VAL A 393 4.66 -15.29 6.48
CA VAL A 393 4.16 -14.02 7.00
C VAL A 393 2.66 -14.10 7.28
N PHE A 394 1.89 -14.67 6.36
CA PHE A 394 0.45 -14.87 6.52
C PHE A 394 0.15 -15.70 7.78
N GLU A 395 0.78 -16.87 7.93
CA GLU A 395 0.60 -17.71 9.12
C GLU A 395 0.93 -16.97 10.41
N LYS A 396 2.05 -16.25 10.47
CA LYS A 396 2.43 -15.47 11.66
C LYS A 396 1.45 -14.34 11.96
N ARG A 397 1.02 -13.59 10.94
CA ARG A 397 0.12 -12.43 11.07
C ARG A 397 -1.29 -12.82 11.53
N PHE A 398 -1.80 -13.94 11.03
CA PHE A 398 -3.17 -14.38 11.30
C PHE A 398 -3.27 -15.56 12.28
N ASN A 399 -2.17 -15.93 12.93
CA ASN A 399 -2.21 -16.87 14.05
C ASN A 399 -3.07 -16.31 15.19
N GLY A 400 -3.99 -17.12 15.72
CA GLY A 400 -4.95 -16.67 16.75
C GLY A 400 -6.04 -15.72 16.25
N LYS A 401 -6.27 -15.65 14.93
CA LYS A 401 -7.36 -14.88 14.31
C LYS A 401 -8.43 -15.81 13.73
N GLU A 402 -8.89 -16.77 14.54
CA GLU A 402 -9.79 -17.83 14.10
C GLU A 402 -11.07 -17.30 13.46
N GLN A 403 -11.62 -16.18 13.96
CA GLN A 403 -12.83 -15.57 13.40
C GLN A 403 -12.66 -15.14 11.93
N LEU A 404 -11.48 -14.66 11.53
CA LEU A 404 -11.20 -14.27 10.14
C LEU A 404 -10.94 -15.48 9.24
N LEU A 405 -10.47 -16.59 9.81
CA LEU A 405 -10.05 -17.77 9.04
C LEU A 405 -11.08 -18.91 9.09
N LYS A 406 -12.15 -18.75 9.88
CA LYS A 406 -13.11 -19.79 10.17
C LYS A 406 -13.81 -20.26 8.89
N ASP A 407 -13.87 -21.58 8.71
CA ASP A 407 -14.52 -22.24 7.57
C ASP A 407 -13.93 -21.86 6.18
N ARG A 408 -12.74 -21.24 6.15
CA ARG A 408 -12.03 -20.87 4.92
C ARG A 408 -10.91 -21.86 4.62
N ASN A 409 -10.95 -22.41 3.41
CA ASN A 409 -9.89 -23.28 2.85
C ASN A 409 -9.06 -22.60 1.76
N ARG A 410 -9.51 -21.44 1.29
CA ARG A 410 -8.81 -20.59 0.32
C ARG A 410 -9.01 -19.14 0.72
N ILE A 411 -7.96 -18.34 0.67
CA ILE A 411 -7.95 -16.94 1.08
C ILE A 411 -7.27 -16.11 0.01
N GLU A 412 -7.91 -15.03 -0.39
CA GLU A 412 -7.36 -13.97 -1.23
C GLU A 412 -7.11 -12.77 -0.32
N ILE A 413 -5.87 -12.28 -0.27
CA ILE A 413 -5.47 -11.21 0.64
C ILE A 413 -4.40 -10.33 0.00
N SER A 414 -4.59 -9.02 0.08
CA SER A 414 -3.62 -8.04 -0.35
C SER A 414 -2.89 -7.45 0.86
N PHE A 415 -1.56 -7.63 0.92
CA PHE A 415 -0.72 -6.97 1.92
C PHE A 415 -0.58 -5.46 1.64
N GLU A 416 -0.81 -5.02 0.40
CA GLU A 416 -0.90 -3.59 0.09
C GLU A 416 -2.17 -2.98 0.67
N THR A 417 -3.29 -3.70 0.63
CA THR A 417 -4.53 -3.30 1.32
C THR A 417 -4.28 -3.12 2.81
N GLU A 418 -3.57 -4.05 3.47
CA GLU A 418 -3.18 -3.91 4.88
C GLU A 418 -2.39 -2.61 5.13
N GLN A 419 -1.36 -2.35 4.32
CA GLN A 419 -0.50 -1.18 4.49
C GLN A 419 -1.25 0.14 4.27
N ILE A 420 -2.07 0.24 3.23
CA ILE A 420 -2.86 1.43 2.89
C ILE A 420 -3.94 1.66 3.96
N ALA A 421 -4.66 0.61 4.35
CA ALA A 421 -5.67 0.68 5.41
C ALA A 421 -5.08 1.19 6.73
N GLN A 422 -3.93 0.66 7.15
CA GLN A 422 -3.24 1.11 8.36
C GLN A 422 -2.77 2.57 8.26
N ASN A 423 -2.30 3.00 7.07
CA ASN A 423 -1.91 4.41 6.84
C ASN A 423 -3.12 5.35 6.86
N MET A 424 -4.26 4.94 6.30
CA MET A 424 -5.53 5.68 6.39
C MET A 424 -5.97 5.82 7.84
N ALA A 425 -6.02 4.71 8.59
CA ALA A 425 -6.42 4.69 9.99
C ALA A 425 -5.51 5.59 10.86
N ARG A 426 -4.19 5.47 10.70
CA ARG A 426 -3.21 6.32 11.39
C ARG A 426 -3.42 7.80 11.07
N ARG A 427 -3.64 8.15 9.80
CA ARG A 427 -3.85 9.53 9.37
C ARG A 427 -5.09 10.14 10.02
N ILE A 428 -6.24 9.46 9.99
CA ILE A 428 -7.47 10.02 10.55
C ILE A 428 -7.40 10.10 12.08
N ASP A 429 -6.70 9.17 12.73
CA ASP A 429 -6.50 9.18 14.17
C ASP A 429 -5.61 10.35 14.61
N GLU A 430 -4.46 10.53 13.94
CA GLU A 430 -3.49 11.57 14.30
C GLU A 430 -3.91 12.99 13.86
N GLN A 431 -4.57 13.13 12.71
CA GLN A 431 -4.84 14.43 12.07
C GLN A 431 -6.32 14.81 12.07
N GLY A 432 -7.19 13.91 12.52
CA GLY A 432 -8.64 14.04 12.36
C GLY A 432 -9.10 13.78 10.93
N GLY A 433 -10.37 13.45 10.79
CA GLY A 433 -10.96 13.13 9.51
C GLY A 433 -11.87 11.92 9.57
N PHE A 434 -12.28 11.46 8.41
CA PHE A 434 -13.08 10.26 8.21
C PHE A 434 -12.94 9.80 6.76
N GLY A 435 -13.46 8.63 6.43
CA GLY A 435 -13.43 8.15 5.07
C GLY A 435 -14.56 7.20 4.71
N LEU A 436 -14.66 6.96 3.41
CA LEU A 436 -15.65 6.08 2.79
C LEU A 436 -14.95 5.20 1.75
N ILE A 437 -15.04 3.91 1.97
CA ILE A 437 -14.54 2.88 1.06
C ILE A 437 -15.75 2.23 0.38
N ILE A 438 -15.74 2.19 -0.94
CA ILE A 438 -16.83 1.67 -1.76
C ILE A 438 -16.23 0.67 -2.73
N ASP A 439 -16.59 -0.59 -2.58
CA ASP A 439 -16.07 -1.64 -3.45
C ASP A 439 -17.02 -2.83 -3.50
N TYR A 440 -16.93 -3.66 -4.53
CA TYR A 440 -17.66 -4.92 -4.53
C TYR A 440 -16.88 -5.98 -3.77
N GLY A 441 -17.62 -6.77 -2.99
CA GLY A 441 -16.95 -7.60 -2.01
C GLY A 441 -17.87 -8.46 -1.16
N HIS A 442 -17.26 -9.03 -0.13
CA HIS A 442 -17.86 -9.98 0.80
C HIS A 442 -17.24 -9.81 2.20
N GLU A 443 -17.81 -10.46 3.22
CA GLU A 443 -17.25 -10.47 4.60
C GLU A 443 -16.61 -11.82 4.97
N GLY A 444 -16.42 -12.68 3.98
CA GLY A 444 -15.68 -13.94 4.12
C GLY A 444 -16.32 -15.15 3.49
N GLU A 445 -17.51 -14.98 2.92
CA GLU A 445 -18.33 -16.05 2.39
C GLU A 445 -17.93 -16.52 0.99
N LYS A 446 -17.11 -15.75 0.26
CA LYS A 446 -16.64 -16.13 -1.08
C LYS A 446 -15.18 -16.57 -1.06
N THR A 447 -14.85 -17.38 -2.05
CA THR A 447 -13.51 -17.87 -2.34
C THR A 447 -13.32 -17.86 -3.85
N ASP A 448 -12.11 -17.58 -4.34
CA ASP A 448 -11.77 -17.59 -5.77
C ASP A 448 -12.52 -16.54 -6.59
N THR A 449 -12.20 -15.27 -6.33
CA THR A 449 -12.88 -14.14 -6.95
C THR A 449 -12.02 -13.42 -7.98
N LEU A 450 -10.73 -13.78 -8.08
CA LEU A 450 -9.81 -13.30 -9.11
C LEU A 450 -10.37 -13.59 -10.50
N ARG A 451 -10.62 -12.54 -11.26
CA ARG A 451 -11.16 -12.61 -12.61
C ARG A 451 -10.61 -11.47 -13.47
N SER A 452 -10.83 -11.58 -14.78
CA SER A 452 -10.56 -10.46 -15.68
C SER A 452 -11.75 -10.12 -16.55
N PHE A 453 -11.84 -8.84 -16.95
CA PHE A 453 -12.86 -8.35 -17.86
C PHE A 453 -12.24 -7.73 -19.11
N LYS A 454 -12.80 -8.07 -20.26
CA LYS A 454 -12.44 -7.52 -21.57
C LYS A 454 -13.72 -7.30 -22.38
N ASN A 455 -13.96 -6.09 -22.85
CA ASN A 455 -15.17 -5.68 -23.57
C ASN A 455 -16.47 -6.12 -22.86
N HIS A 456 -16.56 -5.86 -21.55
CA HIS A 456 -17.69 -6.24 -20.68
C HIS A 456 -17.98 -7.75 -20.60
N LYS A 457 -17.01 -8.61 -20.93
CA LYS A 457 -17.12 -10.06 -20.82
C LYS A 457 -16.04 -10.63 -19.93
N LEU A 458 -16.37 -11.72 -19.26
CA LEU A 458 -15.41 -12.49 -18.48
C LEU A 458 -14.30 -13.00 -19.40
N HIS A 459 -13.07 -12.80 -18.97
CA HIS A 459 -11.88 -13.18 -19.68
C HIS A 459 -10.97 -13.98 -18.73
N ASP A 460 -10.20 -14.93 -19.27
CA ASP A 460 -9.26 -15.71 -18.47
C ASP A 460 -8.14 -14.78 -17.94
N PRO A 461 -7.93 -14.70 -16.61
CA PRO A 461 -6.88 -13.86 -15.99
C PRO A 461 -5.46 -14.12 -16.50
N LEU A 462 -5.18 -15.35 -16.97
CA LEU A 462 -3.86 -15.78 -17.43
C LEU A 462 -3.67 -15.67 -18.95
N HIS A 463 -4.73 -15.34 -19.68
CA HIS A 463 -4.69 -15.17 -21.12
C HIS A 463 -4.34 -13.71 -21.48
N GLU A 464 -3.51 -13.52 -22.50
CA GLU A 464 -3.13 -12.19 -23.03
C GLU A 464 -2.86 -11.12 -21.93
N PRO A 465 -1.88 -11.33 -21.03
CA PRO A 465 -1.62 -10.42 -19.91
C PRO A 465 -1.44 -8.97 -20.39
N GLY A 466 -2.10 -8.04 -19.69
CA GLY A 466 -2.10 -6.60 -19.99
C GLY A 466 -3.29 -6.15 -20.86
N CYS A 467 -4.03 -7.07 -21.48
CA CYS A 467 -5.12 -6.75 -22.38
C CYS A 467 -6.50 -6.62 -21.71
N ALA A 468 -6.64 -7.07 -20.47
CA ALA A 468 -7.89 -7.16 -19.72
C ALA A 468 -7.67 -6.62 -18.30
N ASP A 469 -8.72 -6.06 -17.70
CA ASP A 469 -8.68 -5.57 -16.34
C ASP A 469 -8.73 -6.74 -15.37
N LEU A 470 -7.76 -6.84 -14.45
CA LEU A 470 -7.72 -7.87 -13.41
C LEU A 470 -8.32 -7.32 -12.13
N THR A 471 -9.14 -8.13 -11.48
CA THR A 471 -9.79 -7.71 -10.25
C THR A 471 -10.17 -8.87 -9.32
N VAL A 472 -10.36 -8.55 -8.04
CA VAL A 472 -10.74 -9.44 -6.94
C VAL A 472 -11.84 -8.79 -6.10
N ASP A 473 -12.80 -9.57 -5.61
CA ASP A 473 -13.75 -9.07 -4.62
C ASP A 473 -13.01 -8.69 -3.34
N VAL A 474 -13.32 -7.50 -2.80
CA VAL A 474 -12.74 -7.04 -1.54
C VAL A 474 -13.30 -7.85 -0.37
N ASP A 475 -12.41 -8.45 0.42
CA ASP A 475 -12.77 -9.04 1.71
C ASP A 475 -12.86 -7.94 2.78
N PHE A 476 -14.08 -7.47 3.04
CA PHE A 476 -14.36 -6.45 4.04
C PHE A 476 -14.06 -6.93 5.48
N GLY A 477 -14.00 -8.24 5.73
CA GLY A 477 -13.58 -8.78 7.02
C GLY A 477 -12.10 -8.51 7.30
N PHE A 478 -11.23 -8.79 6.32
CA PHE A 478 -9.81 -8.43 6.39
C PHE A 478 -9.60 -6.91 6.39
N LEU A 479 -10.30 -6.18 5.52
CA LEU A 479 -10.17 -4.72 5.44
C LEU A 479 -10.52 -4.05 6.78
N LYS A 480 -11.65 -4.41 7.39
CA LYS A 480 -12.01 -3.96 8.75
C LYS A 480 -10.92 -4.29 9.76
N HIS A 481 -10.44 -5.53 9.74
CA HIS A 481 -9.39 -5.96 10.65
C HIS A 481 -8.15 -5.05 10.54
N PHE A 482 -7.73 -4.68 9.32
CA PHE A 482 -6.58 -3.80 9.10
C PHE A 482 -6.82 -2.35 9.52
N LEU A 483 -8.01 -1.82 9.25
CA LEU A 483 -8.37 -0.45 9.63
C LEU A 483 -8.48 -0.30 11.15
N GLU A 484 -9.02 -1.31 11.84
CA GLU A 484 -9.25 -1.28 13.29
C GLU A 484 -8.03 -1.75 14.11
N GLN A 485 -6.89 -2.05 13.45
CA GLN A 485 -5.67 -2.38 14.18
C GLN A 485 -5.21 -1.24 15.09
N ASP A 486 -4.60 -1.63 16.21
CA ASP A 486 -4.13 -0.75 17.27
C ASP A 486 -5.18 0.21 17.82
N GLU A 487 -6.48 -0.08 17.62
CA GLU A 487 -7.59 0.78 18.02
C GLU A 487 -7.46 2.22 17.48
N LYS A 488 -6.87 2.43 16.30
CA LYS A 488 -6.73 3.77 15.69
C LYS A 488 -8.01 4.25 15.02
N ALA A 489 -8.72 3.35 14.35
CA ALA A 489 -9.98 3.65 13.71
C ALA A 489 -11.09 2.70 14.15
N ILE A 490 -12.33 3.17 14.02
CA ILE A 490 -13.54 2.37 14.06
C ILE A 490 -14.18 2.35 12.68
N THR A 491 -14.68 1.19 12.29
CA THR A 491 -15.44 1.03 11.05
C THR A 491 -16.94 0.84 11.32
N LEU A 492 -17.77 1.31 10.39
CA LEU A 492 -19.21 1.06 10.37
C LEU A 492 -19.61 0.56 8.98
N GLY A 493 -20.45 -0.49 8.95
CA GLY A 493 -20.75 -1.26 7.75
C GLY A 493 -20.06 -2.63 7.74
N PRO A 494 -19.82 -3.24 6.56
CA PRO A 494 -20.25 -2.75 5.27
C PRO A 494 -21.78 -2.72 5.17
N VAL A 495 -22.31 -1.79 4.39
CA VAL A 495 -23.72 -1.79 3.97
C VAL A 495 -23.81 -1.97 2.46
N ASN A 496 -24.92 -2.53 1.98
CA ASN A 496 -25.17 -2.67 0.55
C ASN A 496 -25.30 -1.28 -0.11
N GLN A 497 -24.70 -1.09 -1.28
CA GLN A 497 -24.76 0.18 -2.03
C GLN A 497 -26.19 0.67 -2.26
N GLY A 498 -27.09 -0.23 -2.68
CA GLY A 498 -28.48 0.15 -2.91
C GLY A 498 -29.16 0.65 -1.64
N ALA A 499 -28.87 0.02 -0.49
CA ALA A 499 -29.42 0.44 0.80
C ALA A 499 -28.85 1.79 1.24
N PHE A 500 -27.55 2.01 1.08
CA PHE A 500 -26.90 3.28 1.37
C PHE A 500 -27.49 4.42 0.53
N LEU A 501 -27.56 4.26 -0.80
CA LEU A 501 -28.07 5.29 -1.72
C LEU A 501 -29.54 5.61 -1.45
N GLN A 502 -30.34 4.60 -1.07
CA GLN A 502 -31.73 4.81 -0.63
C GLN A 502 -31.79 5.60 0.68
N ALA A 503 -30.98 5.25 1.68
CA ALA A 503 -30.92 5.95 2.97
C ALA A 503 -30.41 7.40 2.82
N MET A 504 -29.59 7.68 1.82
CA MET A 504 -29.15 9.03 1.42
C MET A 504 -30.18 9.79 0.57
N GLU A 505 -31.43 9.32 0.49
CA GLU A 505 -32.52 9.96 -0.27
C GLU A 505 -32.28 10.07 -1.79
N GLY A 506 -31.56 9.09 -2.36
CA GLY A 506 -31.25 9.03 -3.79
C GLY A 506 -32.50 9.05 -4.69
N SER A 507 -33.60 8.43 -4.25
CA SER A 507 -34.86 8.43 -4.99
C SER A 507 -35.48 9.83 -5.10
N THR A 508 -35.34 10.64 -4.05
CA THR A 508 -35.76 12.04 -4.03
C THR A 508 -34.89 12.86 -4.97
N ARG A 509 -33.57 12.61 -4.98
CA ARG A 509 -32.67 13.28 -5.92
C ARG A 509 -32.97 12.93 -7.38
N LEU A 510 -33.24 11.66 -7.68
CA LEU A 510 -33.65 11.22 -9.02
C LEU A 510 -34.89 11.99 -9.50
N LYS A 511 -35.95 12.07 -8.67
CA LYS A 511 -37.18 12.81 -9.02
C LYS A 511 -36.91 14.27 -9.33
N ASN A 512 -36.05 14.92 -8.56
CA ASN A 512 -35.67 16.33 -8.78
C ASN A 512 -34.89 16.54 -10.10
N LEU A 513 -34.05 15.58 -10.49
CA LEU A 513 -33.35 15.63 -11.77
C LEU A 513 -34.31 15.40 -12.94
N GLN A 514 -35.23 14.44 -12.81
CA GLN A 514 -36.22 14.16 -13.84
C GLN A 514 -37.20 15.32 -14.07
N SER A 515 -37.64 16.00 -13.00
CA SER A 515 -38.50 17.17 -13.11
C SER A 515 -37.82 18.35 -13.80
N SER A 516 -36.50 18.47 -13.64
CA SER A 516 -35.68 19.52 -14.27
C SER A 516 -35.27 19.17 -15.72
N ALA A 517 -35.20 17.88 -16.05
CA ALA A 517 -34.88 17.41 -17.39
C ALA A 517 -36.04 17.66 -18.35
N LYS A 518 -35.76 18.31 -19.48
CA LYS A 518 -36.75 18.56 -20.55
C LYS A 518 -36.89 17.40 -21.53
N ASP A 519 -35.82 16.64 -21.71
CA ASP A 519 -35.75 15.51 -22.63
C ASP A 519 -36.15 14.20 -21.94
N GLU A 520 -37.12 13.50 -22.52
CA GLU A 520 -37.61 12.22 -22.03
C GLU A 520 -36.56 11.11 -22.17
N SER A 521 -35.72 11.18 -23.21
CA SER A 521 -34.63 10.21 -23.39
C SER A 521 -33.62 10.30 -22.24
N TYR A 522 -33.27 11.53 -21.84
CA TYR A 522 -32.41 11.79 -20.71
C TYR A 522 -33.04 11.38 -19.36
N ARG A 523 -34.35 11.60 -19.18
CA ARG A 523 -35.07 11.13 -17.98
C ARG A 523 -34.99 9.61 -17.82
N LYS A 524 -35.08 8.88 -18.93
CA LYS A 524 -34.93 7.42 -18.94
C LYS A 524 -33.50 7.02 -18.57
N ILE A 525 -32.48 7.67 -19.13
CA ILE A 525 -31.07 7.43 -18.77
C ILE A 525 -30.85 7.61 -17.26
N LEU A 526 -31.43 8.66 -16.66
CA LEU A 526 -31.36 8.89 -15.21
C LEU A 526 -32.01 7.75 -14.41
N SER A 527 -33.17 7.26 -14.85
CA SER A 527 -33.86 6.13 -14.22
C SER A 527 -33.06 4.84 -14.32
N ASP A 528 -32.59 4.51 -15.53
CA ASP A 528 -31.84 3.28 -15.81
C ASP A 528 -30.52 3.28 -15.04
N GLY A 529 -29.82 4.42 -14.96
CA GLY A 529 -28.59 4.56 -14.16
C GLY A 529 -28.83 4.43 -12.66
N TYR A 530 -29.90 5.00 -12.13
CA TYR A 530 -30.24 4.83 -10.70
C TYR A 530 -30.63 3.39 -10.37
N ASP A 531 -31.38 2.71 -11.26
CA ASP A 531 -31.66 1.28 -11.14
C ASP A 531 -30.38 0.44 -11.17
N GLU A 532 -29.43 0.76 -12.07
CA GLU A 532 -28.13 0.08 -12.13
C GLU A 532 -27.37 0.14 -10.81
N LEU A 533 -27.35 1.32 -10.18
CA LEU A 533 -26.67 1.57 -8.91
C LEU A 533 -27.34 0.91 -7.70
N THR A 534 -28.68 0.77 -7.71
CA THR A 534 -29.45 0.41 -6.51
C THR A 534 -30.11 -0.97 -6.56
N SER A 535 -30.32 -1.54 -7.75
CA SER A 535 -31.02 -2.80 -7.90
C SER A 535 -30.23 -3.97 -7.31
N PRO A 536 -30.86 -4.86 -6.52
CA PRO A 536 -30.18 -6.00 -5.92
C PRO A 536 -29.53 -6.97 -6.91
N SER A 537 -30.10 -7.12 -8.12
CA SER A 537 -29.55 -8.02 -9.15
C SER A 537 -28.32 -7.44 -9.87
N LYS A 538 -28.08 -6.13 -9.70
CA LYS A 538 -27.05 -5.34 -10.36
C LYS A 538 -25.98 -4.91 -9.34
N MET A 539 -25.64 -3.63 -9.24
CA MET A 539 -24.62 -3.15 -8.28
C MET A 539 -25.13 -3.11 -6.83
N GLY A 540 -26.44 -3.00 -6.62
CA GLY A 540 -27.02 -2.63 -5.33
C GLY A 540 -26.65 -3.53 -4.15
N THR A 541 -26.47 -4.84 -4.37
CA THR A 541 -26.00 -5.78 -3.31
C THR A 541 -24.56 -6.24 -3.50
N ARG A 542 -24.01 -6.15 -4.71
CA ARG A 542 -22.63 -6.55 -5.01
C ARG A 542 -21.64 -5.57 -4.40
N PHE A 543 -21.94 -4.28 -4.51
CA PHE A 543 -21.15 -3.19 -3.94
C PHE A 543 -21.51 -2.97 -2.47
N LYS A 544 -20.46 -2.71 -1.70
CA LYS A 544 -20.47 -2.52 -0.27
C LYS A 544 -19.82 -1.18 0.05
N LEU A 545 -20.37 -0.47 1.04
CA LEU A 545 -19.77 0.74 1.58
C LEU A 545 -19.34 0.50 3.01
N LEU A 546 -18.11 0.86 3.33
CA LEU A 546 -17.53 0.84 4.67
C LEU A 546 -17.08 2.25 5.03
N SER A 547 -17.58 2.79 6.13
CA SER A 547 -17.10 4.07 6.64
C SER A 547 -16.04 3.86 7.72
N ILE A 548 -15.11 4.81 7.80
CA ILE A 548 -13.99 4.79 8.74
C ILE A 548 -13.94 6.12 9.50
N PHE A 549 -13.82 6.04 10.83
CA PHE A 549 -13.72 7.18 11.73
C PHE A 549 -12.61 6.96 12.77
N PRO A 550 -12.07 8.02 13.40
CA PRO A 550 -11.11 7.89 14.49
C PRO A 550 -11.75 7.16 15.67
N SER A 551 -10.99 6.27 16.32
CA SER A 551 -11.52 5.49 17.45
C SER A 551 -11.98 6.34 18.63
N SER A 552 -11.45 7.55 18.77
CA SER A 552 -11.91 8.53 19.76
C SER A 552 -13.41 8.85 19.65
N LEU A 553 -14.01 8.68 18.46
CA LEU A 553 -15.44 8.87 18.23
C LEU A 553 -16.30 7.63 18.49
N LYS A 554 -15.70 6.47 18.82
CA LYS A 554 -16.42 5.20 18.98
C LYS A 554 -17.65 5.29 19.87
N LYS A 555 -17.52 5.88 21.07
CA LYS A 555 -18.65 6.02 22.02
C LYS A 555 -19.77 6.90 21.45
N PHE A 556 -19.41 7.99 20.76
CA PHE A 556 -20.37 8.90 20.16
C PHE A 556 -21.14 8.24 19.02
N LEU A 557 -20.43 7.52 18.13
CA LEU A 557 -21.02 6.88 16.96
C LEU A 557 -21.91 5.68 17.35
N MET A 558 -21.48 4.86 18.31
CA MET A 558 -22.22 3.67 18.74
C MET A 558 -23.48 3.98 19.57
N ASN A 559 -23.48 5.04 20.38
CA ASN A 559 -24.61 5.34 21.26
C ASN A 559 -25.78 6.02 20.54
N ALA A 560 -25.51 6.67 19.41
CA ALA A 560 -26.49 7.52 18.74
C ALA A 560 -26.87 7.01 17.34
N ASN A 561 -26.27 5.91 16.86
CA ASN A 561 -26.46 5.38 15.51
C ASN A 561 -26.34 6.49 14.45
N ASN A 562 -25.35 7.36 14.63
CA ASN A 562 -25.38 8.68 14.03
C ASN A 562 -24.86 8.72 12.58
N VAL A 563 -24.27 7.65 12.05
CA VAL A 563 -23.68 7.70 10.70
C VAL A 563 -24.76 7.42 9.67
N VAL A 564 -25.11 8.47 8.93
CA VAL A 564 -26.22 8.41 7.98
C VAL A 564 -25.88 7.43 6.86
N GLY A 565 -26.84 6.57 6.52
CA GLY A 565 -26.66 5.52 5.53
C GLY A 565 -26.03 4.23 6.06
N PHE A 566 -25.61 4.20 7.33
CA PHE A 566 -24.98 3.04 7.98
C PHE A 566 -25.81 2.46 9.12
N ASP A 567 -27.08 2.85 9.22
CA ASP A 567 -28.00 2.29 10.20
C ASP A 567 -28.18 0.79 9.98
N CYS A 568 -27.73 -0.01 10.95
CA CYS A 568 -28.18 -1.38 11.08
C CYS A 568 -29.68 -1.35 11.37
N LYS A 569 -30.52 -1.52 10.34
CA LYS A 569 -31.83 -2.15 10.58
C LYS A 569 -31.52 -3.56 11.07
N LYS A 570 -31.42 -3.72 12.38
CA LYS A 570 -31.46 -5.04 13.04
C LYS A 570 -32.78 -5.73 12.73
#